data_AF-A0A2D9E9U2-F1
#
_entry.id   AF-A0A2D9E9U2-F1
#
_cell.length_a   1.000
_cell.length_b   1.000
_cell.length_c   1.000
_cell.angle_alpha   90.00
_cell.angle_beta   90.00
_cell.angle_gamma   90.00
#
_symmetry.space_group_name_H-M   'P 1'
#
loop_
_entity.id
_entity.type
_entity.pdbx_description
1 polymer ?
#
loop_
_entity_poly.entity_id
_entity_poly.type
_entity_poly.pdbx_seq_one_letter_code
_entity_poly.pdbx_strand_id
1 'polypeptide(L)'
;MKHIYDYISQECSKNTTQTYSTSFSLGIKALKKELHQPIYNIYGFVRLADEIVDTFHDYNKFELLSRFKQDTINAIEDKISLNPIL
;
A
#
# COMPACT_ATOMS: atom_id res chain seq x y z
N MET A 1 -19.94 8.35 2.95
CA MET A 1 -20.22 8.03 1.53
C MET A 1 -19.03 7.42 0.76
N LYS A 2 -17.85 7.14 1.36
CA LYS A 2 -16.76 6.37 0.73
C LYS A 2 -16.56 4.94 1.25
N HIS A 3 -17.46 4.44 2.09
CA HIS A 3 -17.26 3.16 2.80
C HIS A 3 -16.85 1.97 1.92
N ILE A 4 -17.39 1.84 0.71
CA ILE A 4 -17.00 0.77 -0.22
C ILE A 4 -15.55 0.96 -0.68
N TYR A 5 -15.16 2.19 -1.04
CA TYR A 5 -13.80 2.49 -1.47
C TYR A 5 -12.81 2.31 -0.32
N ASP A 6 -13.11 2.85 0.86
CA ASP A 6 -12.26 2.73 2.05
C ASP A 6 -12.05 1.26 2.45
N TYR A 7 -13.11 0.44 2.35
CA TYR A 7 -13.04 -1.00 2.57
C TYR A 7 -12.15 -1.69 1.53
N ILE A 8 -12.32 -1.37 0.24
CA ILE A 8 -11.49 -1.94 -0.84
C ILE A 8 -10.02 -1.55 -0.65
N SER A 9 -9.71 -0.29 -0.32
CA SER A 9 -8.34 0.17 -0.06
C SER A 9 -7.67 -0.60 1.10
N GLN A 10 -8.42 -0.82 2.19
CA GLN A 10 -7.95 -1.61 3.33
C GLN A 10 -7.68 -3.07 2.94
N GLU A 11 -8.59 -3.70 2.20
CA GLU A 11 -8.42 -5.08 1.75
C GLU A 11 -7.32 -5.21 0.69
N CYS A 12 -7.14 -4.24 -0.20
CA CYS A 12 -6.01 -4.18 -1.14
C CYS A 12 -4.67 -4.22 -0.40
N SER A 13 -4.51 -3.37 0.62
CA SER A 13 -3.28 -3.30 1.42
C SER A 13 -3.02 -4.61 2.17
N LYS A 14 -4.05 -5.16 2.82
CA LYS A 14 -3.99 -6.43 3.55
C LYS A 14 -3.68 -7.62 2.66
N ASN A 15 -4.34 -7.72 1.50
CA ASN A 15 -4.09 -8.77 0.52
C ASN A 15 -2.67 -8.68 -0.06
N THR A 16 -2.18 -7.46 -0.30
CA THR A 16 -0.80 -7.21 -0.69
C THR A 16 0.15 -7.79 0.37
N THR A 17 0.00 -7.42 1.64
CA THR A 17 0.85 -7.94 2.72
C THR A 17 0.80 -9.46 2.85
N GLN A 18 -0.39 -10.06 2.80
CA GLN A 18 -0.57 -11.50 2.94
C GLN A 18 0.02 -12.28 1.76
N THR A 19 -0.02 -11.71 0.56
CA THR A 19 0.55 -12.32 -0.65
C THR A 19 2.08 -12.26 -0.62
N TYR A 20 2.66 -11.11 -0.26
CA TYR A 20 4.11 -10.93 -0.27
C TYR A 20 4.81 -11.50 0.97
N SER A 21 4.15 -11.56 2.13
CA SER A 21 4.79 -12.03 3.36
C SER A 21 3.81 -12.70 4.34
N THR A 22 3.82 -14.04 4.31
CA THR A 22 3.09 -14.87 5.26
C THR A 22 3.65 -14.74 6.69
N SER A 23 4.98 -14.63 6.83
CA SER A 23 5.65 -14.48 8.12
C SER A 23 5.34 -13.13 8.78
N PHE A 24 5.42 -12.03 8.03
CA PHE A 24 5.07 -10.71 8.56
C PHE A 24 3.59 -10.63 8.90
N SER A 25 2.71 -11.19 8.05
CA SER A 25 1.28 -11.28 8.33
C SER A 25 0.95 -12.06 9.60
N LEU A 26 1.72 -13.11 9.91
CA LEU A 26 1.60 -13.82 11.18
C LEU A 26 2.07 -12.94 12.35
N GLY A 27 3.16 -12.20 12.19
CA GLY A 27 3.66 -11.24 13.19
C GLY A 27 2.64 -10.16 13.54
N ILE A 28 1.93 -9.62 12.55
CA ILE A 28 0.87 -8.62 12.78
C ILE A 28 -0.22 -9.18 13.70
N LYS A 29 -0.60 -10.46 13.56
CA LYS A 29 -1.64 -11.10 14.39
C LYS A 29 -1.30 -11.16 15.87
N ALA A 30 -0.02 -11.05 16.24
CA ALA A 30 0.41 -11.00 17.64
C ALA A 30 0.18 -9.62 18.30
N LEU A 31 -0.13 -8.59 17.52
CA LEU A 31 -0.39 -7.23 18.01
C LEU A 31 -1.89 -7.02 18.31
N LYS A 32 -2.23 -5.89 18.94
CA LYS A 32 -3.63 -5.49 19.17
C LYS A 32 -4.38 -5.35 17.84
N LYS A 33 -5.64 -5.81 17.79
CA LYS A 33 -6.48 -5.80 16.58
C LYS A 33 -6.59 -4.44 15.91
N GLU A 34 -6.67 -3.37 16.70
CA GLU A 34 -6.74 -1.98 16.21
C GLU A 34 -5.52 -1.55 15.39
N LEU A 35 -4.36 -2.20 15.59
CA LEU A 35 -3.12 -1.90 14.89
C LEU A 35 -2.96 -2.68 13.59
N HIS A 36 -3.73 -3.76 13.38
CA HIS A 36 -3.53 -4.66 12.25
C HIS A 36 -3.70 -3.92 10.91
N GLN A 37 -4.82 -3.22 10.74
CA GLN A 37 -5.13 -2.53 9.48
C GLN A 37 -4.17 -1.37 9.19
N PRO A 38 -3.83 -0.48 10.15
CA PRO A 38 -2.79 0.51 9.93
C PRO A 38 -1.44 -0.07 9.47
N ILE A 39 -1.02 -1.21 10.05
CA ILE A 39 0.23 -1.87 9.64
C ILE A 39 0.12 -2.45 8.24
N TYR A 40 -1.01 -3.08 7.88
CA TYR A 40 -1.25 -3.54 6.50
C TYR A 40 -1.18 -2.38 5.50
N ASN A 41 -1.80 -1.24 5.82
CA ASN A 41 -1.79 -0.04 4.96
C ASN A 41 -0.36 0.46 4.70
N ILE A 42 0.46 0.59 5.76
CA ILE A 42 1.87 1.02 5.61
C ILE A 42 2.67 0.00 4.82
N TYR A 43 2.49 -1.30 5.09
CA TYR A 43 3.21 -2.33 4.36
C TYR A 43 2.84 -2.31 2.87
N GLY A 44 1.55 -2.19 2.52
CA GLY A 44 1.09 -2.12 1.14
C GLY A 44 1.75 -0.96 0.38
N PHE A 45 1.81 0.22 1.00
CA PHE A 45 2.50 1.40 0.46
C PHE A 45 3.99 1.13 0.18
N VAL A 46 4.72 0.64 1.17
CA VAL A 46 6.16 0.39 1.04
C VAL A 46 6.44 -0.72 0.04
N ARG A 47 5.63 -1.79 0.03
CA ARG A 47 5.78 -2.91 -0.92
C ARG A 47 5.60 -2.45 -2.37
N LEU A 48 4.65 -1.56 -2.64
CA LEU A 48 4.45 -1.05 -4.00
C LEU A 48 5.64 -0.19 -4.47
N ALA A 49 6.24 0.61 -3.58
CA ALA A 49 7.49 1.31 -3.89
C ALA A 49 8.64 0.33 -4.18
N ASP A 50 8.71 -0.76 -3.42
CA ASP A 50 9.72 -1.80 -3.59
C ASP A 50 9.58 -2.52 -4.94
N GLU A 51 8.36 -2.89 -5.36
CA GLU A 51 8.11 -3.49 -6.67
C GLU A 51 8.57 -2.62 -7.86
N ILE A 52 8.41 -1.30 -7.74
CA ILE A 52 8.89 -0.36 -8.77
C ILE A 52 10.40 -0.50 -8.96
N VAL A 53 11.15 -0.67 -7.86
CA VAL A 53 12.62 -0.74 -7.91
C VAL A 53 13.10 -2.16 -8.19
N ASP A 54 12.46 -3.18 -7.62
CA ASP A 54 12.97 -4.55 -7.59
C ASP A 54 12.41 -5.43 -8.71
N THR A 55 11.21 -5.13 -9.24
CA THR A 55 10.51 -6.06 -10.15
C THR A 55 10.26 -5.50 -11.54
N PHE A 56 9.95 -4.20 -11.67
CA PHE A 56 9.51 -3.60 -12.95
C PHE A 56 10.66 -3.29 -13.92
N HIS A 57 11.47 -4.30 -14.26
CA HIS A 57 12.70 -4.16 -15.06
C HIS A 57 12.49 -3.61 -16.47
N ASP A 58 11.33 -3.86 -17.08
CA ASP A 58 11.00 -3.42 -18.44
C ASP A 58 10.36 -2.02 -18.50
N TYR A 59 10.29 -1.32 -17.36
CA TYR A 59 9.67 0.00 -17.25
C TYR A 59 10.67 1.06 -16.81
N ASN A 60 10.37 2.34 -17.08
CA ASN A 60 11.16 3.46 -16.58
C ASN A 60 10.95 3.64 -15.06
N LYS A 61 11.74 2.93 -14.26
CA LYS A 61 11.65 2.93 -12.78
C LYS A 61 11.77 4.32 -12.17
N PHE A 62 12.62 5.19 -12.73
CA PHE A 62 12.80 6.55 -12.23
C PHE A 62 11.52 7.36 -12.38
N GLU A 63 10.90 7.31 -13.56
CA GLU A 63 9.63 7.98 -13.83
C GLU A 63 8.50 7.40 -12.96
N LEU A 64 8.40 6.07 -12.86
CA LEU A 64 7.41 5.40 -12.02
C LEU A 64 7.54 5.80 -10.55
N LEU A 65 8.75 5.81 -10.00
CA LEU A 65 8.99 6.18 -8.61
C LEU A 65 8.74 7.68 -8.38
N SER A 66 9.12 8.53 -9.34
CA SER A 66 8.85 9.97 -9.29
C SER A 66 7.35 10.25 -9.27
N ARG A 67 6.58 9.58 -10.15
CA ARG A 67 5.13 9.67 -10.19
C ARG A 67 4.50 9.15 -8.90
N PHE A 68 4.95 7.99 -8.39
CA PHE A 68 4.42 7.42 -7.15
C PHE A 68 4.62 8.35 -5.95
N LYS A 69 5.76 9.05 -5.86
CA LYS A 69 6.00 10.08 -4.84
C LYS A 69 5.05 11.26 -4.99
N GLN A 70 4.88 11.78 -6.19
CA GLN A 70 3.96 12.90 -6.43
C GLN A 70 2.51 12.52 -6.12
N ASP A 71 2.07 11.34 -6.56
CA ASP A 71 0.73 10.81 -6.29
C ASP A 71 0.50 10.63 -4.78
N THR A 72 1.52 10.24 -4.02
CA THR A 72 1.44 10.15 -2.55
C THR A 72 1.23 11.52 -1.92
N ILE A 73 1.95 12.55 -2.37
CA ILE A 73 1.78 13.93 -1.88
C ILE A 73 0.37 14.43 -2.22
N ASN A 74 -0.07 14.26 -3.46
CA ASN A 74 -1.40 14.66 -3.91
C ASN A 74 -2.49 13.94 -3.11
N ALA A 75 -2.34 12.63 -2.85
CA ALA A 75 -3.31 11.86 -2.07
C ALA A 75 -3.51 12.42 -0.64
N ILE A 76 -2.41 12.86 -0.02
CA ILE A 76 -2.43 13.47 1.32
C ILE A 76 -3.10 14.85 1.27
N GLU A 77 -2.73 15.69 0.30
CA GLU A 77 -3.24 17.06 0.15
C GLU A 77 -4.73 17.07 -0.21
N ASP A 78 -5.13 16.27 -1.20
CA ASP A 78 -6.49 16.19 -1.73
C ASP A 78 -7.42 15.31 -0.86
N LYS A 79 -6.84 14.55 0.08
CA LYS A 79 -7.55 13.57 0.92
C LYS A 79 -8.30 12.51 0.09
N ILE A 80 -7.77 12.20 -1.09
CA ILE A 80 -8.25 11.17 -1.99
C ILE A 80 -7.14 10.73 -2.95
N SER A 81 -7.04 9.43 -3.16
CA SER A 81 -6.31 8.84 -4.27
C SER A 81 -7.23 7.94 -5.07
N LEU A 82 -6.93 7.73 -6.35
CA LEU A 82 -7.52 6.66 -7.16
C LEU A 82 -6.70 5.38 -7.12
N ASN A 83 -5.47 5.44 -6.58
CA ASN A 83 -4.69 4.26 -6.25
C ASN A 83 -5.14 3.78 -4.86
N PRO A 84 -5.70 2.55 -4.73
CA PRO A 84 -6.24 2.07 -3.46
C PRO A 84 -5.18 1.80 -2.37
N ILE A 85 -3.90 1.87 -2.70
CA ILE A 85 -2.78 1.78 -1.75
C ILE A 85 -2.36 3.17 -1.22
N LEU A 86 -2.73 4.26 -1.91
CA LEU A 86 -2.36 5.64 -1.56
C LEU A 86 -3.52 6.43 -0.92
#